data_AF-A0A1Q7I544-F1
#
_entry.id   AF-A0A1Q7I544-F1
#
_cell.length_a   1.000
_cell.length_b   1.000
_cell.length_c   1.000
_cell.angle_alpha   90.00
_cell.angle_beta   90.00
_cell.angle_gamma   90.00
#
_symmetry.space_group_name_H-M   'P 1'
#
loop_
_entity.id
_entity.type
_entity.pdbx_description
1 polymer ?
#
loop_
_entity_poly.entity_id
_entity_poly.type
_entity_poly.pdbx_seq_one_letter_code
_entity_poly.pdbx_strand_id
1 'polypeptide(L)'
;MNMAWAQAKARTATSTPWLLLFSFLLLAQTGHLLEHVAQMVQLHALSLTGTDAGGIVGQLDLEWVHFLWNLGVVVALGALLVHHGANGWLVFATAFASWHLVEHDVIMQSFLTTGVAGSPGLLSSGGLIAGGLPLARPDLHFLYNVVETASILLAYLFQLRILTTGDRLAPGK
;
A
#
# COMPACT_ATOMS: atom_id res chain seq x y z
N MET A 1 34.10 -0.07 -27.20
CA MET A 1 32.82 -0.16 -26.47
C MET A 1 32.23 1.24 -26.41
N ASN A 2 31.04 1.48 -26.98
CA ASN A 2 30.46 2.83 -27.07
C ASN A 2 30.02 3.31 -25.66
N MET A 3 30.36 4.55 -25.29
CA MET A 3 30.01 5.17 -24.01
C MET A 3 28.49 5.21 -23.77
N ALA A 4 27.68 5.35 -24.84
CA ALA A 4 26.22 5.29 -24.75
C ALA A 4 25.71 3.90 -24.31
N TRP A 5 26.35 2.82 -24.78
CA TRP A 5 26.00 1.45 -24.40
C TRP A 5 26.33 1.17 -22.93
N ALA A 6 27.47 1.67 -22.45
CA ALA A 6 27.85 1.54 -21.03
C ALA A 6 26.88 2.29 -20.11
N GLN A 7 26.43 3.48 -20.51
CA GLN A 7 25.44 4.26 -19.75
C GLN A 7 24.06 3.58 -19.71
N ALA A 8 23.59 3.02 -20.82
CA ALA A 8 22.33 2.28 -20.84
C ALA A 8 22.38 1.06 -19.91
N LYS A 9 23.45 0.25 -20.00
CA LYS A 9 23.64 -0.93 -19.14
C LYS A 9 23.74 -0.57 -17.66
N ALA A 10 24.41 0.54 -17.33
CA ALA A 10 24.49 1.06 -15.97
C ALA A 10 23.11 1.49 -15.44
N ARG A 11 22.30 2.21 -16.25
CA ARG A 11 20.93 2.60 -15.87
C ARG A 11 20.06 1.38 -15.58
N THR A 12 20.01 0.40 -16.49
CA THR A 12 19.24 -0.84 -16.28
C THR A 12 19.68 -1.55 -15.01
N ALA A 13 20.99 -1.73 -14.79
CA ALA A 13 21.51 -2.39 -13.59
C ALA A 13 21.14 -1.65 -12.30
N THR A 14 21.20 -0.31 -12.29
CA THR A 14 20.80 0.49 -11.13
C THR A 14 19.30 0.44 -10.86
N SER A 15 18.46 0.28 -11.88
CA SER A 15 17.00 0.23 -11.73
C SER A 15 16.48 -1.15 -11.31
N THR A 16 17.17 -2.24 -11.64
CA THR A 16 16.69 -3.61 -11.37
C THR A 16 16.31 -3.85 -9.89
N PRO A 17 17.14 -3.50 -8.88
CA PRO A 17 16.77 -3.73 -7.48
C PRO A 17 15.52 -2.96 -7.05
N TRP A 18 15.37 -1.72 -7.53
CA TRP A 18 14.22 -0.88 -7.21
C TRP A 18 12.95 -1.36 -7.90
N LEU A 19 13.05 -1.83 -9.15
CA LEU A 19 11.92 -2.47 -9.83
C LEU A 19 11.51 -3.78 -9.15
N LEU A 20 12.46 -4.55 -8.61
CA LEU A 20 12.14 -5.74 -7.83
C LEU A 20 11.41 -5.39 -6.53
N LEU A 21 11.90 -4.40 -5.78
CA LEU A 21 11.21 -3.89 -4.59
C LEU A 21 9.80 -3.40 -4.93
N PHE A 22 9.66 -2.61 -6.00
CA PHE A 22 8.37 -2.10 -6.44
C PHE A 22 7.41 -3.23 -6.84
N SER A 23 7.91 -4.21 -7.60
CA SER A 23 7.11 -5.38 -8.02
C SER A 23 6.67 -6.21 -6.81
N PHE A 24 7.59 -6.45 -5.87
CA PHE A 24 7.29 -7.15 -4.63
C PHE A 24 6.23 -6.42 -3.82
N LEU A 25 6.40 -5.11 -3.61
CA LEU A 25 5.44 -4.27 -2.90
C LEU A 25 4.05 -4.31 -3.55
N LEU A 26 3.98 -4.16 -4.87
CA LEU A 26 2.72 -4.21 -5.61
C LEU A 26 2.03 -5.57 -5.48
N LEU A 27 2.78 -6.68 -5.60
CA LEU A 27 2.25 -8.02 -5.44
C LEU A 27 1.77 -8.29 -4.01
N ALA A 28 2.57 -7.90 -3.02
CA ALA A 28 2.23 -8.03 -1.61
C ALA A 28 0.94 -7.25 -1.29
N GLN A 29 0.88 -5.98 -1.70
CA GLN A 29 -0.29 -5.14 -1.47
C GLN A 29 -1.54 -5.65 -2.19
N THR A 30 -1.38 -6.19 -3.41
CA THR A 30 -2.50 -6.83 -4.13
C THR A 30 -3.00 -8.05 -3.36
N GLY A 31 -2.11 -8.87 -2.79
CA GLY A 31 -2.50 -9.98 -1.92
C GLY A 31 -3.26 -9.52 -0.68
N HIS A 32 -2.79 -8.46 -0.03
CA HIS A 32 -3.48 -7.86 1.12
C HIS A 32 -4.86 -7.29 0.76
N LEU A 33 -4.98 -6.62 -0.38
CA LEU A 33 -6.29 -6.18 -0.87
C LEU A 33 -7.24 -7.35 -1.13
N LEU A 34 -6.75 -8.46 -1.69
CA LEU A 34 -7.56 -9.66 -1.92
C LEU A 34 -8.07 -10.29 -0.61
N GLU A 35 -7.27 -10.21 0.46
CA GLU A 35 -7.71 -10.60 1.79
C GLU A 35 -8.90 -9.74 2.26
N HIS A 36 -8.82 -8.42 2.07
CA HIS A 36 -9.94 -7.53 2.39
C HIS A 36 -11.14 -7.70 1.46
N VAL A 37 -10.94 -8.07 0.18
CA VAL A 37 -12.07 -8.45 -0.69
C VAL A 37 -12.80 -9.65 -0.11
N ALA A 38 -12.07 -10.67 0.35
CA ALA A 38 -12.68 -11.83 1.00
C ALA A 38 -13.44 -11.42 2.29
N GLN A 39 -12.85 -10.53 3.09
CA GLN A 39 -13.52 -9.96 4.26
C GLN A 39 -14.81 -9.21 3.90
N MET A 40 -14.80 -8.39 2.83
CA MET A 40 -16.01 -7.67 2.39
C MET A 40 -17.10 -8.63 1.90
N VAL A 41 -16.72 -9.73 1.23
CA VAL A 41 -17.67 -10.79 0.85
C VAL A 41 -18.26 -11.45 2.10
N GLN A 42 -17.42 -11.78 3.09
CA GLN A 42 -17.88 -12.38 4.35
C GLN A 42 -18.86 -11.47 5.09
N LEU A 43 -18.56 -10.18 5.23
CA LEU A 43 -19.42 -9.21 5.91
C LEU A 43 -20.73 -8.96 5.16
N HIS A 44 -20.64 -8.63 3.87
CA HIS A 44 -21.78 -8.05 3.12
C HIS A 44 -22.58 -9.05 2.31
N ALA A 45 -21.95 -10.14 1.84
CA ALA A 45 -22.64 -11.16 1.06
C ALA A 45 -23.02 -12.39 1.92
N LEU A 46 -22.22 -12.73 2.92
CA LEU A 46 -22.44 -13.89 3.79
C LEU A 46 -22.99 -13.53 5.17
N SER A 47 -23.09 -12.23 5.50
CA SER A 47 -23.57 -11.75 6.81
C SER A 47 -22.79 -12.31 8.01
N LEU A 48 -21.52 -12.67 7.80
CA LEU A 48 -20.62 -13.07 8.87
C LEU A 48 -20.19 -11.83 9.66
N THR A 49 -19.79 -12.01 10.91
CA THR A 49 -19.40 -10.90 11.80
C THR A 49 -18.23 -11.28 12.69
N GLY A 50 -17.54 -10.27 13.23
CA GLY A 50 -16.41 -10.49 14.14
C GLY A 50 -15.34 -11.39 13.51
N THR A 51 -14.91 -12.40 14.27
CA THR A 51 -13.86 -13.35 13.84
C THR A 51 -14.27 -14.24 12.67
N ASP A 52 -15.57 -14.39 12.40
CA ASP A 52 -16.06 -15.18 11.26
C ASP A 52 -15.90 -14.42 9.93
N ALA A 53 -15.59 -13.11 9.99
CA ALA A 53 -15.34 -12.24 8.85
C ALA A 53 -13.90 -11.70 8.85
N GLY A 54 -12.91 -12.58 9.01
CA GLY A 54 -11.48 -12.22 9.10
C GLY A 54 -10.69 -12.26 7.78
N GLY A 55 -11.32 -12.58 6.64
CA GLY A 55 -10.63 -12.84 5.37
C GLY A 55 -10.30 -14.33 5.14
N ILE A 56 -9.40 -14.65 4.20
CA ILE A 56 -8.97 -16.01 3.85
C ILE A 56 -8.00 -16.55 4.91
N VAL A 57 -7.11 -15.70 5.40
CA VAL A 57 -6.05 -15.99 6.37
C VAL A 57 -6.35 -15.27 7.70
N GLY A 58 -7.62 -15.27 8.14
CA GLY A 58 -8.10 -14.50 9.30
C GLY A 58 -7.37 -14.68 10.63
N GLN A 59 -6.42 -15.61 10.74
CA GLN A 59 -5.43 -15.69 11.83
C GLN A 59 -4.45 -14.49 11.85
N LEU A 60 -4.31 -13.79 10.72
CA LEU A 60 -3.51 -12.57 10.58
C LEU A 60 -4.32 -11.30 10.87
N ASP A 61 -5.60 -11.41 11.27
CA ASP A 61 -6.44 -10.27 11.65
C ASP A 61 -6.12 -9.75 13.07
N LEU A 62 -4.84 -9.48 13.29
CA LEU A 62 -4.31 -8.91 14.53
C LEU A 62 -3.85 -7.48 14.27
N GLU A 63 -4.05 -6.60 15.24
CA GLU A 63 -3.69 -5.18 15.11
C GLU A 63 -2.20 -4.99 14.81
N TRP A 64 -1.33 -5.82 15.41
CA TRP A 64 0.11 -5.80 15.13
C TRP A 64 0.47 -6.14 13.69
N VAL A 65 -0.25 -7.09 13.08
CA VAL A 65 0.02 -7.49 11.69
C VAL A 65 -0.34 -6.34 10.77
N HIS A 66 -1.53 -5.74 10.94
CA HIS A 66 -1.95 -4.59 10.17
C HIS A 66 -0.99 -3.41 10.33
N PHE A 67 -0.60 -3.10 11.57
CA PHE A 67 0.33 -2.00 11.84
C PHE A 67 1.69 -2.20 11.17
N LEU A 68 2.31 -3.36 11.35
CA LEU A 68 3.61 -3.68 10.75
C LEU A 68 3.53 -3.73 9.23
N TRP A 69 2.41 -4.20 8.68
CA TRP A 69 2.17 -4.18 7.23
C TRP A 69 2.17 -2.75 6.69
N ASN A 70 1.34 -1.87 7.25
CA ASN A 70 1.24 -0.47 6.83
C ASN A 70 2.57 0.27 7.01
N LEU A 71 3.28 0.03 8.10
CA LEU A 71 4.62 0.58 8.32
C LEU A 71 5.60 0.09 7.24
N GLY A 72 5.59 -1.21 6.92
CA GLY A 72 6.41 -1.80 5.87
C GLY A 72 6.13 -1.19 4.49
N VAL A 73 4.86 -0.97 4.15
CA VAL A 73 4.43 -0.30 2.92
C VAL A 73 4.99 1.12 2.86
N VAL A 74 4.81 1.92 3.91
CA VAL A 74 5.34 3.31 3.96
C VAL A 74 6.86 3.34 3.83
N VAL A 75 7.57 2.44 4.51
CA VAL A 75 9.04 2.34 4.42
C VAL A 75 9.48 1.97 2.99
N ALA A 76 8.83 0.99 2.36
CA ALA A 76 9.14 0.60 0.99
C ALA A 76 8.84 1.72 -0.02
N LEU A 77 7.70 2.39 0.10
CA LEU A 77 7.33 3.54 -0.72
C LEU A 77 8.29 4.71 -0.51
N GLY A 78 8.69 5.01 0.72
CA GLY A 78 9.68 6.02 1.04
C GLY A 78 11.04 5.72 0.39
N ALA A 79 11.51 4.47 0.46
CA ALA A 79 12.74 4.05 -0.19
C ALA A 79 12.67 4.19 -1.72
N LEU A 80 11.55 3.78 -2.33
CA LEU A 80 11.30 3.99 -3.75
C LEU A 80 11.23 5.47 -4.11
N LEU A 81 10.61 6.30 -3.27
CA LEU A 81 10.44 7.73 -3.50
C LEU A 81 11.75 8.49 -3.47
N VAL A 82 12.68 8.13 -2.58
CA VAL A 82 14.05 8.68 -2.56
C VAL A 82 14.76 8.44 -3.89
N HIS A 83 14.52 7.29 -4.54
CA HIS A 83 15.15 6.96 -5.82
C HIS A 83 14.36 7.45 -7.06
N HIS A 84 13.04 7.58 -6.95
CA HIS A 84 12.13 7.87 -8.06
C HIS A 84 11.24 9.10 -7.79
N GLY A 85 11.79 10.15 -7.18
CA GLY A 85 11.05 11.34 -6.71
C GLY A 85 10.26 12.13 -7.76
N ALA A 86 10.56 11.95 -9.05
CA ALA A 86 9.81 12.59 -10.15
C ALA A 86 8.47 11.87 -10.47
N ASN A 87 8.22 10.70 -9.88
CA ASN A 87 7.01 9.94 -10.10
C ASN A 87 5.86 10.49 -9.22
N GLY A 88 5.01 11.34 -9.78
CA GLY A 88 3.90 11.96 -9.05
C GLY A 88 2.90 10.96 -8.46
N TRP A 89 2.69 9.81 -9.10
CA TRP A 89 1.87 8.73 -8.54
C TRP A 89 2.52 8.08 -7.32
N LEU A 90 3.85 7.95 -7.31
CA LEU A 90 4.59 7.45 -6.15
C LEU A 90 4.53 8.43 -4.97
N VAL A 91 4.62 9.74 -5.24
CA VAL A 91 4.41 10.78 -4.22
C VAL A 91 3.02 10.64 -3.60
N PHE A 92 1.99 10.55 -4.44
CA PHE A 92 0.62 10.38 -3.97
C PHE A 92 0.44 9.08 -3.16
N ALA A 93 0.92 7.95 -3.69
CA ALA A 93 0.87 6.66 -2.99
C ALA A 93 1.56 6.73 -1.61
N THR A 94 2.73 7.36 -1.55
CA THR A 94 3.47 7.52 -0.28
C THR A 94 2.71 8.39 0.71
N ALA A 95 2.13 9.50 0.26
CA ALA A 95 1.34 10.39 1.11
C ALA A 95 0.07 9.69 1.63
N PHE A 96 -0.64 8.98 0.76
CA PHE A 96 -1.85 8.25 1.13
C PHE A 96 -1.55 7.10 2.09
N ALA A 97 -0.51 6.31 1.82
CA ALA A 97 -0.09 5.23 2.72
C ALA A 97 0.37 5.76 4.08
N SER A 98 1.03 6.92 4.11
CA SER A 98 1.40 7.56 5.37
C SER A 98 0.17 7.99 6.17
N TRP A 99 -0.85 8.53 5.50
CA TRP A 99 -2.15 8.82 6.15
C TRP A 99 -2.80 7.55 6.70
N HIS A 100 -2.83 6.48 5.91
CA HIS A 100 -3.38 5.20 6.35
C HIS A 100 -2.63 4.64 7.57
N LEU A 101 -1.30 4.75 7.60
CA LEU A 101 -0.50 4.38 8.76
C LEU A 101 -0.83 5.21 10.01
N VAL A 102 -1.05 6.53 9.88
CA VAL A 102 -1.49 7.37 11.01
C VAL A 102 -2.83 6.89 11.58
N GLU A 103 -3.72 6.41 10.72
CA GLU A 103 -4.96 5.78 11.15
C GLU A 103 -4.71 4.53 12.00
N HIS A 104 -3.73 3.71 11.58
CA HIS A 104 -3.28 2.55 12.33
C HIS A 104 -2.54 2.91 13.62
N ASP A 105 -1.84 4.04 13.70
CA ASP A 105 -1.24 4.51 14.96
C ASP A 105 -2.32 4.71 16.03
N VAL A 106 -3.47 5.31 15.66
CA VAL A 106 -4.60 5.57 16.56
C VAL A 106 -5.29 4.28 16.99
N ILE A 107 -5.51 3.37 16.04
CA ILE A 107 -6.08 2.05 16.33
C ILE A 107 -5.13 1.26 17.25
N MET A 108 -3.83 1.28 16.96
CA MET A 108 -2.81 0.63 17.76
C MET A 108 -2.75 1.22 19.17
N GLN A 109 -2.79 2.54 19.31
CA GLN A 109 -2.84 3.19 20.62
C GLN A 109 -4.07 2.73 21.42
N SER A 110 -5.23 2.63 20.78
CA SER A 110 -6.46 2.13 21.40
C SER A 110 -6.30 0.67 21.83
N PHE A 111 -5.75 -0.18 20.96
CA PHE A 111 -5.48 -1.59 21.25
C PHE A 111 -4.49 -1.77 22.42
N LEU A 112 -3.39 -1.00 22.44
CA LEU A 112 -2.40 -1.05 23.52
C LEU A 112 -2.96 -0.57 24.86
N THR A 113 -3.92 0.35 24.83
CA THR A 113 -4.55 0.91 26.03
C THR A 113 -5.66 0.00 26.58
N THR A 114 -6.44 -0.63 25.70
CA THR A 114 -7.68 -1.33 26.08
C THR A 114 -7.61 -2.85 25.94
N GLY A 115 -6.68 -3.36 25.16
CA GLY A 115 -6.63 -4.76 24.72
C GLY A 115 -7.73 -5.14 23.70
N VAL A 116 -8.55 -4.19 23.26
CA VAL A 116 -9.69 -4.45 22.36
C VAL A 116 -9.31 -4.19 20.91
N ALA A 117 -9.31 -5.26 20.10
CA ALA A 117 -9.11 -5.19 18.66
C ALA A 117 -10.36 -4.69 17.93
N GLY A 118 -10.19 -4.13 16.74
CA GLY A 118 -11.27 -3.61 15.90
C GLY A 118 -11.77 -2.23 16.31
N SER A 119 -11.04 -1.52 17.19
CA SER A 119 -11.38 -0.16 17.62
C SER A 119 -11.35 0.83 16.43
N PRO A 120 -12.24 1.83 16.38
CA PRO A 120 -12.21 2.87 15.35
C PRO A 120 -10.88 3.65 15.30
N GLY A 121 -10.52 4.12 14.10
CA GLY A 121 -9.38 5.02 13.89
C GLY A 121 -9.78 6.51 13.98
N LEU A 122 -9.22 7.37 13.12
CA LEU A 122 -9.65 8.77 13.06
C LEU A 122 -10.98 8.92 12.30
N LEU A 123 -11.15 8.25 11.16
CA LEU A 123 -12.24 8.51 10.21
C LEU A 123 -13.31 7.42 10.09
N SER A 124 -13.14 6.22 10.65
CA SER A 124 -14.23 5.24 10.66
C SER A 124 -15.33 5.66 11.63
N SER A 125 -16.55 5.12 11.51
CA SER A 125 -17.65 5.38 12.43
C SER A 125 -17.22 5.20 13.89
N GLY A 126 -17.43 6.24 14.72
CA GLY A 126 -16.93 6.32 16.09
C GLY A 126 -15.49 6.83 16.22
N GLY A 127 -14.91 7.35 15.14
CA GLY A 127 -13.52 7.80 15.08
C GLY A 127 -13.27 9.17 15.71
N LEU A 128 -12.00 9.47 15.93
CA LEU A 128 -11.58 10.67 16.67
C LEU A 128 -11.86 12.00 15.96
N ILE A 129 -11.92 12.02 14.62
CA ILE A 129 -12.18 13.24 13.86
C ILE A 129 -13.68 13.37 13.63
N ALA A 130 -14.31 14.29 14.38
CA ALA A 130 -15.73 14.61 14.24
C ALA A 130 -16.68 13.41 14.37
N GLY A 131 -16.28 12.34 15.08
CA GLY A 131 -17.05 11.10 15.20
C GLY A 131 -16.92 10.14 14.02
N GLY A 132 -16.11 10.50 13.02
CA GLY A 132 -15.84 9.71 11.81
C GLY A 132 -16.91 9.84 10.71
N LEU A 133 -16.65 9.13 9.62
CA LEU A 133 -17.56 8.93 8.50
C LEU A 133 -18.59 7.84 8.85
N PRO A 134 -19.75 7.80 8.16
CA PRO A 134 -20.74 6.73 8.32
C PRO A 134 -20.30 5.43 7.63
N LEU A 135 -19.07 5.00 7.88
CA LEU A 135 -18.46 3.78 7.34
C LEU A 135 -17.93 2.95 8.49
N ALA A 136 -18.23 1.65 8.53
CA ALA A 136 -17.59 0.79 9.52
C ALA A 136 -16.09 0.72 9.25
N ARG A 137 -15.31 0.41 10.28
CA ARG A 137 -13.84 0.28 10.16
C ARG A 137 -13.42 -0.65 9.01
N PRO A 138 -13.99 -1.87 8.85
CA PRO A 138 -13.61 -2.75 7.73
C PRO A 138 -13.88 -2.13 6.35
N ASP A 139 -14.98 -1.38 6.20
CA ASP A 139 -15.34 -0.72 4.94
C ASP A 139 -14.36 0.41 4.59
N LEU A 140 -14.07 1.28 5.56
CA LEU A 140 -13.12 2.38 5.36
C LEU A 140 -11.73 1.82 5.05
N HIS A 141 -11.32 0.79 5.78
CA HIS A 141 -10.02 0.15 5.59
C HIS A 141 -9.91 -0.54 4.22
N PHE A 142 -10.99 -1.16 3.73
CA PHE A 142 -11.07 -1.67 2.37
C PHE A 142 -10.91 -0.55 1.32
N LEU A 143 -11.61 0.57 1.49
CA LEU A 143 -11.47 1.72 0.57
C LEU A 143 -10.04 2.27 0.55
N TYR A 144 -9.39 2.36 1.71
CA TYR A 144 -7.99 2.77 1.78
C TYR A 144 -7.09 1.81 1.01
N ASN A 145 -7.24 0.51 1.22
CA ASN A 145 -6.47 -0.50 0.49
C ASN A 145 -6.69 -0.44 -1.03
N VAL A 146 -7.91 -0.14 -1.50
CA VAL A 146 -8.19 0.06 -2.94
C VAL A 146 -7.43 1.26 -3.48
N VAL A 147 -7.53 2.42 -2.81
CA VAL A 147 -6.86 3.66 -3.25
C VAL A 147 -5.34 3.49 -3.22
N GLU A 148 -4.82 2.92 -2.13
CA GLU A 148 -3.40 2.63 -1.97
C GLU A 148 -2.90 1.69 -3.08
N THR A 149 -3.50 0.52 -3.25
CA THR A 149 -3.08 -0.46 -4.26
C THR A 149 -3.16 0.12 -5.69
N ALA A 150 -4.24 0.85 -5.99
CA ALA A 150 -4.39 1.49 -7.29
C ALA A 150 -3.30 2.55 -7.53
N SER A 151 -2.97 3.37 -6.54
CA SER A 151 -1.91 4.38 -6.65
C SER A 151 -0.52 3.75 -6.84
N ILE A 152 -0.23 2.66 -6.13
CA ILE A 152 1.03 1.89 -6.28
C ILE A 152 1.11 1.29 -7.69
N LEU A 153 0.02 0.71 -8.20
CA LEU A 153 -0.04 0.20 -9.57
C LEU A 153 0.24 1.29 -10.60
N LEU A 154 -0.43 2.45 -10.48
CA LEU A 154 -0.24 3.57 -11.41
C LEU A 154 1.19 4.10 -11.35
N ALA A 155 1.76 4.18 -10.15
CA ALA A 155 3.15 4.57 -9.94
C ALA A 155 4.12 3.57 -10.61
N TYR A 156 3.86 2.27 -10.48
CA TYR A 156 4.67 1.21 -11.11
C TYR A 156 4.60 1.29 -12.64
N LEU A 157 3.40 1.37 -13.20
CA LEU A 157 3.20 1.47 -14.66
C LEU A 157 3.85 2.73 -15.24
N PHE A 158 3.73 3.85 -14.53
CA PHE A 158 4.38 5.10 -14.92
C PHE A 158 5.92 4.97 -14.87
N GLN A 159 6.46 4.30 -13.85
CA GLN A 159 7.89 4.06 -13.73
C GLN A 159 8.43 3.19 -14.88
N LEU A 160 7.72 2.12 -15.25
CA LEU A 160 8.05 1.29 -16.40
C LEU A 160 8.04 2.09 -17.71
N ARG A 161 7.07 3.00 -17.87
CA ARG A 161 7.00 3.89 -19.05
C ARG A 161 8.21 4.82 -19.13
N ILE A 162 8.66 5.39 -18.00
CA ILE A 162 9.85 6.26 -17.97
C ILE A 162 11.09 5.48 -18.42
N LEU A 163 11.30 4.28 -17.87
CA LEU A 163 12.48 3.46 -18.18
C LEU A 163 12.50 3.04 -19.65
N THR A 164 11.38 2.53 -20.16
CA THR A 164 11.27 2.12 -21.58
C THR A 164 11.41 3.29 -22.56
N THR A 165 10.90 4.48 -22.21
CA THR A 165 11.05 5.68 -23.07
C THR A 165 12.50 6.19 -23.03
N GLY A 166 13.13 6.18 -21.85
CA GLY A 166 14.53 6.55 -21.67
C GLY A 166 15.49 5.67 -22.49
N ASP A 167 15.19 4.38 -22.60
CA ASP A 167 15.97 3.44 -23.42
C ASP A 167 15.79 3.66 -24.94
N ARG A 168 14.59 4.08 -25.39
CA ARG A 168 14.32 4.35 -26.81
C ARG A 168 14.97 5.63 -27.34
N LEU A 169 15.20 6.62 -26.50
CA LEU A 169 15.83 7.89 -26.87
C LEU A 169 17.37 7.84 -26.78
N ALA A 170 17.96 6.75 -26.29
CA ALA A 170 19.39 6.53 -26.42
C ALA A 170 19.71 6.37 -27.92
N PRO A 171 20.68 7.14 -28.48
CA PRO A 171 20.94 7.13 -29.91
C PRO A 171 21.19 5.71 -30.41
N GLY A 172 20.33 5.29 -31.35
CA GLY A 172 20.45 4.01 -32.05
C GLY A 172 21.80 3.91 -32.75
N LYS A 173 22.32 2.69 -32.77
CA LYS A 173 23.58 2.30 -33.41
C LYS A 173 23.72 2.81 -34.84
#